data_AF-A0A2A3Z6V6-F1
#
_entry.id   AF-A0A2A3Z6V6-F1
#
_cell.length_a   1.000
_cell.length_b   1.000
_cell.length_c   1.000
_cell.angle_alpha   90.00
_cell.angle_beta   90.00
_cell.angle_gamma   90.00
#
_symmetry.space_group_name_H-M   'P 1'
#
loop_
_entity.id
_entity.type
_entity.pdbx_description
1 polymer ?
#
loop_
_entity_poly.entity_id
_entity_poly.type
_entity_poly.pdbx_seq_one_letter_code
_entity_poly.pdbx_strand_id
1 'polypeptide(L)'
;MSWKGPTALFAAWVIHDIEEAFAFPASCDRLVDRTGVEQLRITPQQSWIAVGLMGILVAVACGRGVRSAGKSAIYRAVVAGLEAHVVTHLGASGAQRGYTAGVATALPVMLPGALMARRELQRDGCELRFRDTVNGVALLLPAALVCQGVARLIRRVSAAQS
;
A
#
# COMPACT_ATOMS: atom_id res chain seq x y z
N MET A 1 9.88 -0.20 -24.86
CA MET A 1 8.72 -0.52 -24.00
C MET A 1 9.10 -0.19 -22.57
N SER A 2 8.27 0.59 -21.88
CA SER A 2 8.46 1.02 -20.49
C SER A 2 7.73 0.03 -19.58
N TRP A 3 8.50 -0.84 -18.92
CA TRP A 3 7.96 -1.96 -18.12
C TRP A 3 8.77 -2.21 -16.84
N LYS A 4 9.97 -1.62 -16.73
CA LYS A 4 10.87 -1.89 -15.61
C LYS A 4 10.34 -1.26 -14.33
N GLY A 5 9.85 -0.03 -14.42
CA GLY A 5 9.21 0.73 -13.35
C GLY A 5 7.94 0.07 -12.83
N PRO A 6 6.93 -0.25 -13.66
CA PRO A 6 5.74 -0.97 -13.19
C PRO A 6 6.07 -2.29 -12.50
N THR A 7 7.04 -3.05 -13.03
CA THR A 7 7.47 -4.33 -12.47
C THR A 7 8.22 -4.15 -11.15
N ALA A 8 9.16 -3.20 -11.08
CA ALA A 8 9.92 -2.89 -9.88
C ALA A 8 9.03 -2.35 -8.75
N LEU A 9 8.07 -1.47 -9.08
CA LEU A 9 7.09 -0.97 -8.13
C LEU A 9 6.23 -2.11 -7.57
N PHE A 10 5.70 -2.98 -8.44
CA PHE A 10 4.87 -4.10 -8.00
C PHE A 10 5.65 -5.09 -7.14
N ALA A 11 6.87 -5.46 -7.54
CA ALA A 11 7.70 -6.36 -6.75
C ALA A 11 8.07 -5.78 -5.38
N ALA A 12 8.44 -4.49 -5.33
CA ALA A 12 8.72 -3.80 -4.08
C ALA A 12 7.47 -3.72 -3.19
N TRP A 13 6.31 -3.42 -3.78
CA TRP A 13 5.02 -3.43 -3.08
C TRP A 13 4.71 -4.80 -2.48
N VAL A 14 4.85 -5.89 -3.25
CA VAL A 14 4.59 -7.25 -2.75
C VAL A 14 5.48 -7.58 -1.54
N ILE A 15 6.78 -7.29 -1.61
CA ILE A 15 7.71 -7.58 -0.52
C ILE A 15 7.38 -6.72 0.71
N HIS A 16 7.10 -5.43 0.49
CA HIS A 16 6.75 -4.48 1.53
C HIS A 16 5.44 -4.87 2.23
N ASP A 17 4.38 -5.18 1.48
CA ASP A 17 3.06 -5.50 2.01
C ASP A 17 2.99 -6.92 2.63
N ILE A 18 3.91 -7.83 2.30
CA ILE A 18 4.07 -9.08 3.06
C ILE A 18 4.51 -8.78 4.49
N GLU A 19 5.48 -7.89 4.68
CA GLU A 19 5.89 -7.44 6.02
C GLU A 19 4.71 -6.76 6.73
N GLU A 20 3.95 -5.91 6.02
CA GLU A 20 2.76 -5.30 6.58
C GLU A 20 1.75 -6.36 7.02
N ALA A 21 1.46 -7.36 6.19
CA ALA A 21 0.47 -8.41 6.48
C ALA A 21 0.76 -9.11 7.82
N PHE A 22 2.04 -9.36 8.11
CA PHE A 22 2.48 -9.96 9.38
C PHE A 22 2.47 -8.97 10.55
N ALA A 23 2.93 -7.73 10.33
CA ALA A 23 3.14 -6.76 11.40
C ALA A 23 1.89 -5.91 11.74
N PHE A 24 0.90 -5.84 10.85
CA PHE A 24 -0.30 -5.02 11.00
C PHE A 24 -1.09 -5.36 12.26
N PRO A 25 -1.40 -6.64 12.56
CA PRO A 25 -2.16 -7.00 13.76
C PRO A 25 -1.50 -6.50 15.05
N ALA A 26 -0.20 -6.73 15.23
CA ALA A 26 0.54 -6.28 16.40
C ALA A 26 0.67 -4.74 16.49
N SER A 27 0.65 -4.05 15.36
CA SER A 27 0.63 -2.58 15.32
C SER A 27 -0.74 -2.03 15.70
N CYS A 28 -1.81 -2.67 15.25
CA CYS A 28 -3.18 -2.36 15.65
C CYS A 28 -3.43 -2.64 17.13
N ASP A 29 -2.97 -3.79 17.65
CA ASP A 29 -3.11 -4.14 19.08
C ASP A 29 -2.47 -3.07 19.97
N ARG A 30 -1.24 -2.66 19.66
CA ARG A 30 -0.57 -1.58 20.40
C ARG A 30 -1.30 -0.24 20.31
N LEU A 31 -1.98 0.04 19.20
CA LEU A 31 -2.78 1.24 19.04
C LEU A 31 -4.08 1.16 19.87
N VAL A 32 -4.70 -0.01 19.93
CA VAL A 32 -5.85 -0.29 20.80
C VAL A 32 -5.44 -0.10 22.26
N ASP A 33 -4.33 -0.68 22.70
CA ASP A 33 -3.85 -0.57 24.08
C ASP A 33 -3.58 0.88 24.52
N ARG A 34 -3.20 1.76 23.57
CA ARG A 34 -2.97 3.19 23.86
C ARG A 34 -4.24 4.05 23.82
N THR A 35 -5.22 3.68 23.01
CA THR A 35 -6.38 4.54 22.69
C THR A 35 -7.69 4.04 23.31
N GLY A 36 -7.77 2.76 23.67
CA GLY A 36 -9.00 2.08 24.10
C GLY A 36 -9.98 1.79 22.96
N VAL A 37 -9.63 2.07 21.70
CA VAL A 37 -10.55 1.93 20.56
C VAL A 37 -10.49 0.51 19.99
N GLU A 38 -11.26 -0.42 20.56
CA GLU A 38 -11.30 -1.83 20.15
C GLU A 38 -11.67 -2.05 18.67
N GLN A 39 -12.35 -1.11 18.03
CA GLN A 39 -12.70 -1.19 16.61
C GLN A 39 -11.46 -1.19 15.69
N LEU A 40 -10.28 -0.78 16.19
CA LEU A 40 -9.01 -0.81 15.46
C LEU A 40 -8.37 -2.20 15.45
N ARG A 41 -8.82 -3.12 16.31
CA ARG A 41 -8.29 -4.48 16.38
C ARG A 41 -8.60 -5.25 15.10
N ILE A 42 -7.59 -5.92 14.58
CA ILE A 42 -7.69 -6.77 13.38
C ILE A 42 -7.01 -8.11 13.63
N THR A 43 -7.46 -9.15 12.93
CA THR A 43 -6.85 -10.47 13.01
C THR A 43 -5.79 -10.66 11.93
N PRO A 44 -4.84 -11.60 12.09
CA PRO A 44 -3.87 -11.93 11.04
C PRO A 44 -4.53 -12.31 9.71
N GLN A 45 -5.62 -13.08 9.75
CA GLN A 45 -6.38 -13.46 8.56
C GLN A 45 -7.02 -12.24 7.87
N GLN A 46 -7.58 -11.30 8.63
CA GLN A 46 -8.11 -10.05 8.08
C GLN A 46 -7.01 -9.25 7.37
N SER A 47 -5.82 -9.18 7.99
CA SER A 47 -4.64 -8.52 7.43
C SER A 47 -4.25 -9.11 6.06
N TRP A 48 -4.12 -10.44 5.97
CA TRP A 48 -3.80 -11.13 4.72
C TRP A 48 -4.85 -10.94 3.62
N ILE A 49 -6.14 -11.01 3.97
CA ILE A 49 -7.22 -10.79 2.99
C ILE A 49 -7.16 -9.36 2.45
N ALA A 50 -7.01 -8.36 3.34
CA ALA A 50 -6.94 -6.96 2.94
C ALA A 50 -5.74 -6.67 2.04
N VAL A 51 -4.55 -7.19 2.38
CA VAL A 51 -3.34 -7.08 1.56
C VAL A 51 -3.53 -7.75 0.20
N GLY A 52 -4.13 -8.95 0.16
CA GLY A 52 -4.43 -9.64 -1.09
C GLY A 52 -5.34 -8.83 -2.03
N LEU A 53 -6.38 -8.20 -1.47
CA LEU A 53 -7.28 -7.31 -2.23
C LEU A 53 -6.54 -6.07 -2.76
N MET A 54 -5.71 -5.44 -1.95
CA MET A 54 -4.88 -4.32 -2.39
C MET A 54 -3.91 -4.74 -3.50
N GLY A 55 -3.35 -5.94 -3.41
CA GLY A 55 -2.45 -6.48 -4.43
C GLY A 55 -3.07 -6.60 -5.81
N ILE A 56 -4.36 -6.95 -5.88
CA ILE A 56 -5.10 -6.95 -7.15
C ILE A 56 -5.17 -5.53 -7.73
N LEU A 57 -5.47 -4.53 -6.90
CA LEU A 57 -5.58 -3.13 -7.35
C LEU A 57 -4.24 -2.60 -7.85
N VAL A 58 -3.16 -2.84 -7.11
CA VAL A 58 -1.81 -2.41 -7.49
C VAL A 58 -1.34 -3.16 -8.74
N ALA A 59 -1.57 -4.47 -8.85
CA ALA A 59 -1.26 -5.25 -10.05
C ALA A 59 -1.97 -4.71 -11.29
N VAL A 60 -3.27 -4.38 -11.17
CA VAL A 60 -4.05 -3.78 -12.26
C VAL A 60 -3.46 -2.42 -12.65
N ALA A 61 -3.11 -1.57 -11.68
CA ALA A 61 -2.49 -0.27 -11.95
C ALA A 61 -1.14 -0.40 -12.67
N CYS A 62 -0.26 -1.31 -12.22
CA CYS A 62 1.01 -1.59 -12.87
C CYS A 62 0.81 -2.18 -14.27
N GLY A 63 -0.15 -3.09 -14.46
CA GLY A 63 -0.51 -3.61 -15.78
C GLY A 63 -1.00 -2.52 -16.74
N ARG A 64 -1.76 -1.54 -16.26
CA ARG A 64 -2.10 -0.33 -17.03
C ARG A 64 -0.87 0.53 -17.32
N GLY A 65 0.08 0.62 -16.39
CA GLY A 65 1.38 1.28 -16.60
C GLY A 65 2.14 0.68 -17.78
N VAL A 66 2.30 -0.64 -17.80
CA VAL A 66 2.95 -1.37 -18.90
C VAL A 66 2.23 -1.14 -20.23
N ARG A 67 0.90 -1.33 -20.28
CA ARG A 67 0.11 -1.19 -21.51
C ARG A 67 0.10 0.23 -22.08
N SER A 68 0.22 1.24 -21.22
CA SER A 68 0.18 2.65 -21.61
C SER A 68 1.55 3.31 -21.73
N ALA A 69 2.64 2.55 -21.54
CA ALA A 69 4.00 3.07 -21.42
C ALA A 69 4.07 4.28 -20.46
N GLY A 70 3.49 4.11 -19.26
CA GLY A 70 3.50 5.14 -18.21
C GLY A 70 2.44 6.25 -18.33
N LYS A 71 1.72 6.36 -19.46
CA LYS A 71 0.74 7.45 -19.68
C LYS A 71 -0.55 7.32 -18.85
N SER A 72 -0.86 6.14 -18.31
CA SER A 72 -2.03 5.89 -17.48
C SER A 72 -2.04 6.78 -16.23
N ALA A 73 -3.06 7.63 -16.10
CA ALA A 73 -3.24 8.48 -14.92
C ALA A 73 -3.39 7.66 -13.62
N ILE A 74 -4.06 6.50 -13.68
CA ILE A 74 -4.19 5.59 -12.53
C ILE A 74 -2.81 5.05 -12.12
N TYR A 75 -1.96 4.68 -13.08
CA TYR A 75 -0.63 4.17 -12.77
C TYR A 75 0.23 5.25 -12.11
N ARG A 76 0.27 6.46 -12.68
CA ARG A 76 1.00 7.59 -12.08
C ARG A 76 0.49 7.95 -10.68
N ALA A 77 -0.83 7.95 -10.49
CA ALA A 77 -1.42 8.18 -9.18
C ALA A 77 -0.99 7.11 -8.17
N VAL A 78 -1.00 5.82 -8.55
CA VAL A 78 -0.53 4.73 -7.69
C VAL A 78 0.95 4.86 -7.37
N VAL A 79 1.82 5.17 -8.34
CA VAL A 79 3.26 5.40 -8.07
C VAL A 79 3.45 6.53 -7.05
N ALA A 80 2.83 7.68 -7.30
CA ALA A 80 2.96 8.85 -6.44
C ALA A 80 2.33 8.65 -5.04
N GLY A 81 1.22 7.92 -4.96
CA GLY A 81 0.56 7.57 -3.71
C GLY A 81 1.37 6.57 -2.89
N LEU A 82 1.97 5.58 -3.53
CA LEU A 82 2.85 4.61 -2.89
C LEU A 82 4.17 5.23 -2.42
N GLU A 83 4.68 6.26 -3.09
CA GLU A 83 5.78 7.07 -2.54
C GLU A 83 5.37 7.84 -1.28
N ALA A 84 4.17 8.43 -1.28
CA ALA A 84 3.65 9.09 -0.08
C ALA A 84 3.39 8.10 1.07
N HIS A 85 2.98 6.88 0.74
CA HIS A 85 2.77 5.78 1.71
C HIS A 85 4.02 5.47 2.52
N VAL A 86 5.21 5.46 1.91
CA VAL A 86 6.50 5.29 2.62
C VAL A 86 6.64 6.30 3.77
N VAL A 87 6.28 7.56 3.53
CA VAL A 87 6.38 8.63 4.53
C VAL A 87 5.40 8.39 5.69
N THR A 88 4.22 7.84 5.39
CA THR A 88 3.23 7.54 6.44
C THR A 88 3.71 6.49 7.44
N HIS A 89 4.49 5.50 6.98
CA HIS A 89 5.10 4.50 7.88
C HIS A 89 6.16 5.07 8.81
N LEU A 90 6.99 5.97 8.30
CA LEU A 90 7.97 6.67 9.13
C LEU A 90 7.27 7.58 10.15
N GLY A 91 6.22 8.27 9.72
CA GLY A 91 5.39 9.09 10.60
C GLY A 91 4.70 8.28 11.68
N ALA A 92 4.10 7.14 11.33
CA ALA A 92 3.46 6.23 12.27
C ALA A 92 4.46 5.66 13.27
N SER A 93 5.62 5.20 12.82
CA SER A 93 6.69 4.70 13.69
C SER A 93 7.22 5.77 14.63
N GLY A 94 7.44 7.00 14.14
CA GLY A 94 7.86 8.13 14.96
C GLY A 94 6.82 8.53 16.00
N ALA A 95 5.55 8.62 15.61
CA ALA A 95 4.43 8.94 16.50
C ALA A 95 4.23 7.85 17.57
N GLN A 96 4.40 6.58 17.19
CA GLN A 96 4.30 5.47 18.12
C GLN A 96 5.59 5.21 18.91
N ARG A 97 6.69 5.90 18.61
CA ARG A 97 8.02 5.74 19.22
C ARG A 97 8.49 4.28 19.22
N GLY A 98 8.27 3.59 18.11
CA GLY A 98 8.61 2.18 18.02
C GLY A 98 8.36 1.59 16.64
N TYR A 99 8.72 0.32 16.48
CA TYR A 99 8.45 -0.43 15.26
C TYR A 99 6.96 -0.41 14.93
N THR A 100 6.57 -0.07 13.71
CA THR A 100 5.21 -0.23 13.18
C THR A 100 5.27 -1.04 11.90
N ALA A 101 4.16 -1.69 11.55
CA ALA A 101 4.03 -2.34 10.26
C ALA A 101 4.48 -1.40 9.13
N GLY A 102 5.19 -1.93 8.15
CA GLY A 102 5.76 -1.22 7.02
C GLY A 102 7.12 -0.59 7.29
N VAL A 103 7.51 -0.30 8.54
CA VAL A 103 8.69 0.56 8.77
C VAL A 103 10.01 -0.10 8.37
N ALA A 104 10.13 -1.43 8.53
CA ALA A 104 11.38 -2.14 8.20
C ALA A 104 11.64 -2.20 6.70
N THR A 105 10.60 -2.19 5.88
CA THR A 105 10.64 -2.36 4.43
C THR A 105 10.39 -1.05 3.66
N ALA A 106 9.82 -0.03 4.30
CA ALA A 106 9.47 1.25 3.69
C ALA A 106 10.66 1.91 2.98
N LEU A 107 11.79 2.08 3.68
CA LEU A 107 13.00 2.69 3.12
C LEU A 107 13.85 1.75 2.25
N PRO A 108 14.16 0.51 2.67
CA PRO A 108 15.08 -0.33 1.90
C PRO A 108 14.42 -1.05 0.72
N VAL A 109 13.09 -1.18 0.68
CA VAL A 109 12.39 -1.94 -0.36
C VAL A 109 11.44 -1.05 -1.14
N MET A 110 10.45 -0.47 -0.47
CA MET A 110 9.35 0.22 -1.14
C MET A 110 9.81 1.49 -1.84
N LEU A 111 10.61 2.31 -1.15
CA LEU A 111 11.15 3.55 -1.70
C LEU A 111 12.02 3.32 -2.95
N PRO A 112 13.01 2.41 -2.98
CA PRO A 112 13.76 2.10 -4.19
C PRO A 112 12.89 1.68 -5.38
N GLY A 113 11.89 0.81 -5.15
CA GLY A 113 10.95 0.39 -6.21
C GLY A 113 10.16 1.55 -6.78
N ALA A 114 9.63 2.41 -5.89
CA ALA A 114 8.86 3.58 -6.29
C ALA A 114 9.72 4.64 -7.02
N LEU A 115 10.94 4.88 -6.54
CA LEU A 115 11.90 5.77 -7.22
C LEU A 115 12.30 5.25 -8.60
N MET A 116 12.43 3.93 -8.78
CA MET A 116 12.71 3.35 -10.09
C MET A 116 11.54 3.62 -11.06
N ALA A 117 10.30 3.46 -10.61
CA ALA A 117 9.11 3.77 -11.40
C ALA A 117 8.99 5.27 -11.73
N ARG A 118 9.25 6.15 -10.75
CA ARG A 118 9.30 7.61 -10.96
C ARG A 118 10.36 7.99 -12.00
N ARG A 119 11.56 7.43 -11.91
CA ARG A 119 12.66 7.71 -12.85
C ARG A 119 12.34 7.24 -14.26
N GLU A 120 11.72 6.08 -14.43
CA GLU A 120 11.27 5.62 -15.77
C GLU A 120 10.21 6.57 -16.34
N LEU A 121 9.21 6.95 -15.53
CA LEU A 121 8.20 7.95 -15.91
C LEU A 121 8.82 9.28 -16.34
N GLN A 122 9.84 9.77 -15.63
CA GLN A 122 10.56 10.99 -16.00
C GLN A 122 11.28 10.85 -17.35
N ARG A 123 11.98 9.75 -17.56
CA ARG A 123 12.68 9.47 -18.83
C ARG A 123 11.72 9.39 -20.02
N ASP A 124 10.50 8.92 -19.79
CA ASP A 124 9.46 8.77 -20.81
C ASP A 124 8.58 10.03 -20.96
N GLY A 125 8.95 11.16 -20.34
CA GLY A 125 8.21 12.43 -20.41
C GLY A 125 6.85 12.40 -19.71
N CYS A 126 6.62 11.42 -18.84
CA CYS A 126 5.40 11.20 -18.06
C CYS A 126 5.61 11.56 -16.58
N GLU A 127 6.32 12.66 -16.33
CA GLU A 127 6.70 13.09 -14.98
C GLU A 127 5.52 13.18 -14.01
N LEU A 128 5.74 12.70 -12.78
CA LEU A 128 4.75 12.78 -11.71
C LEU A 128 4.55 14.23 -11.28
N ARG A 129 3.29 14.65 -11.23
CA ARG A 129 2.88 15.98 -10.75
C ARG A 129 2.31 15.88 -9.35
N PHE A 130 2.24 17.00 -8.64
CA PHE A 130 1.59 17.07 -7.32
C PHE A 130 0.15 16.52 -7.34
N ARG A 131 -0.59 16.78 -8.43
CA ARG A 131 -1.95 16.23 -8.63
C ARG A 131 -1.96 14.70 -8.65
N ASP A 132 -0.92 14.04 -9.18
CA ASP A 132 -0.84 12.58 -9.16
C ASP A 132 -0.68 12.06 -7.72
N THR A 133 0.07 12.77 -6.85
CA THR A 133 0.16 12.44 -5.42
C THR A 133 -1.20 12.59 -4.71
N VAL A 134 -1.89 13.71 -4.92
CA VAL A 134 -3.24 13.93 -4.34
C VAL A 134 -4.21 12.85 -4.81
N ASN A 135 -4.23 12.55 -6.10
CA ASN A 135 -5.06 11.47 -6.66
C ASN A 135 -4.67 10.10 -6.11
N GLY A 136 -3.36 9.86 -5.91
CA GLY A 136 -2.83 8.63 -5.34
C GLY A 136 -3.32 8.41 -3.91
N VAL A 137 -3.21 9.43 -3.05
CA VAL A 137 -3.73 9.39 -1.68
C VAL A 137 -5.24 9.21 -1.68
N ALA A 138 -5.96 10.00 -2.49
CA ALA A 138 -7.42 9.93 -2.60
C ALA A 138 -7.92 8.57 -3.16
N LEU A 139 -7.07 7.82 -3.85
CA LEU A 139 -7.37 6.48 -4.34
C LEU A 139 -7.00 5.40 -3.33
N LEU A 140 -5.75 5.39 -2.87
CA LEU A 140 -5.19 4.30 -2.07
C LEU A 140 -5.75 4.27 -0.65
N LEU A 141 -5.96 5.42 -0.01
CA LEU A 141 -6.46 5.45 1.36
C LEU A 141 -7.90 4.92 1.47
N PRO A 142 -8.87 5.38 0.66
CA PRO A 142 -10.20 4.76 0.64
C PRO A 142 -10.17 3.29 0.20
N ALA A 143 -9.34 2.93 -0.78
CA ALA A 143 -9.20 1.54 -1.21
C ALA A 143 -8.74 0.63 -0.07
N ALA A 144 -7.75 1.05 0.71
CA ALA A 144 -7.26 0.31 1.87
C ALA A 144 -8.36 0.14 2.93
N LEU A 145 -9.12 1.20 3.24
CA LEU A 145 -10.26 1.15 4.16
C LEU A 145 -11.35 0.18 3.68
N VAL A 146 -11.68 0.20 2.38
CA VAL A 146 -12.64 -0.73 1.77
C VAL A 146 -12.12 -2.16 1.86
N CYS A 147 -10.84 -2.42 1.54
CA CYS A 147 -10.25 -3.75 1.65
C CYS A 147 -10.32 -4.29 3.07
N GLN A 148 -10.06 -3.45 4.09
CA GLN A 148 -10.22 -3.80 5.50
C GLN A 148 -11.68 -4.09 5.87
N GLY A 149 -12.62 -3.28 5.39
CA GLY A 149 -14.05 -3.49 5.59
C GLY A 149 -14.55 -4.80 4.98
N VAL A 150 -14.16 -5.10 3.74
CA VAL A 150 -14.47 -6.35 3.04
C VAL A 150 -13.83 -7.54 3.76
N ALA A 151 -12.56 -7.45 4.15
CA ALA A 151 -11.88 -8.51 4.89
C ALA A 151 -12.58 -8.81 6.23
N ARG A 152 -13.02 -7.77 6.94
CA ARG A 152 -13.79 -7.90 8.18
C ARG A 152 -15.16 -8.53 7.93
N LEU A 153 -15.84 -8.19 6.84
CA LEU A 153 -17.12 -8.79 6.46
C LEU A 153 -16.97 -10.28 6.12
N ILE A 154 -16.00 -10.64 5.28
CA ILE A 154 -15.70 -12.04 4.93
C ILE A 154 -15.51 -12.86 6.21
N ARG A 155 -14.72 -12.35 7.16
CA ARG A 155 -14.49 -13.03 8.44
C ARG A 155 -15.75 -13.22 9.27
N ARG A 156 -16.62 -12.20 9.33
CA ARG A 156 -17.89 -12.28 10.07
C ARG A 156 -18.81 -13.34 9.49
N VAL A 157 -18.89 -13.41 8.16
CA VAL A 157 -19.69 -14.42 7.46
C VAL A 157 -19.13 -15.82 7.71
N SER A 158 -17.81 -16.02 7.60
CA SER A 158 -17.19 -17.33 7.87
C SER A 158 -17.39 -17.80 9.30
N ALA A 159 -17.33 -16.89 10.28
CA ALA A 159 -17.55 -17.23 11.69
C ALA A 159 -19.02 -17.53 12.05
N ALA A 160 -19.98 -17.04 11.26
CA ALA A 160 -21.41 -17.34 11.45
C ALA A 160 -21.82 -18.70 10.83
N GLN A 161 -20.95 -19.29 10.01
CA GLN A 161 -21.17 -20.58 9.33
C GLN A 161 -20.48 -21.76 10.03
N SER A 162 -19.63 -21.50 11.02
CA SER A 162 -18.92 -22.49 11.84
C SER A 162 -19.64 -22.73 13.17
#